data_AF-A0A2J0N1M3-F1
#
_entry.id   AF-A0A2J0N1M3-F1
#
_cell.length_a   1.000
_cell.length_b   1.000
_cell.length_c   1.000
_cell.angle_alpha   90.00
_cell.angle_beta   90.00
_cell.angle_gamma   90.00
#
_symmetry.space_group_name_H-M   'P 1'
#
loop_
_entity.id
_entity.type
_entity.pdbx_description
1 polymer ?
#
loop_
_entity_poly.entity_id
_entity_poly.type
_entity_poly.pdbx_seq_one_letter_code
_entity_poly.pdbx_strand_id
1 'polypeptide(L)' 'TGVTVIEWAEKMECLLPKKHILVKFKVKGNNKREVMVEDFRD' A
#
# COMPACT_ATOMS: atom_id res chain seq x y z
N THR A 1 -10.30 15.09 10.67
CA THR A 1 -9.18 14.16 10.37
C THR A 1 -9.51 13.45 9.08
N GLY A 2 -8.55 13.28 8.17
CA GLY A 2 -8.77 12.66 6.85
C GLY A 2 -7.87 11.46 6.63
N VAL A 3 -8.27 10.58 5.72
CA VAL A 3 -7.47 9.44 5.25
C VAL A 3 -7.26 9.63 3.76
N THR A 4 -6.01 9.51 3.30
CA THR A 4 -5.65 9.52 1.89
C THR A 4 -5.23 8.12 1.47
N VAL A 5 -5.79 7.62 0.38
CA VAL A 5 -5.39 6.36 -0.26
C VAL A 5 -4.76 6.69 -1.60
N ILE A 6 -3.58 6.14 -1.85
CA ILE A 6 -2.81 6.38 -3.06
C ILE A 6 -2.63 5.05 -3.78
N GLU A 7 -3.20 4.93 -4.98
CA GLU A 7 -2.93 3.79 -5.87
C GLU A 7 -1.62 4.02 -6.63
N TRP A 8 -0.92 2.94 -6.98
CA TRP A 8 0.38 2.99 -7.67
C TRP A 8 1.44 3.83 -6.93
N ALA A 9 1.40 3.80 -5.59
CA ALA A 9 2.27 4.58 -4.70
C ALA A 9 3.77 4.37 -4.98
N GLU A 10 4.16 3.22 -5.53
CA GLU A 10 5.53 2.92 -5.97
C GLU A 10 6.06 3.90 -7.02
N LYS A 11 5.20 4.57 -7.80
CA LYS A 11 5.63 5.59 -8.78
C LYS A 11 6.07 6.90 -8.13
N MET A 12 5.80 7.08 -6.84
CA MET A 12 6.11 8.28 -6.07
C MET A 12 6.76 7.93 -4.72
N GLU A 13 7.48 6.83 -4.65
CA GLU A 13 8.10 6.31 -3.41
C GLU A 13 8.92 7.37 -2.66
N CYS A 14 9.65 8.22 -3.39
CA CYS A 14 10.44 9.31 -2.81
C CYS A 14 9.62 10.45 -2.17
N LEU A 15 8.32 10.53 -2.48
CA LEU A 15 7.37 11.53 -1.94
C LEU A 15 6.45 10.95 -0.88
N LEU A 16 6.44 9.62 -0.68
CA LEU A 16 5.59 9.01 0.33
C LEU A 16 6.01 9.47 1.73
N PRO A 17 5.05 9.75 2.61
CA PRO A 17 5.36 10.12 3.98
C PRO A 17 6.07 8.96 4.69
N LYS A 18 7.06 9.25 5.53
CA LYS A 18 7.79 8.23 6.29
C LYS A 18 6.85 7.31 7.09
N LYS A 19 5.80 7.90 7.68
CA LYS A 19 4.75 7.17 8.40
C LYS A 19 3.56 6.92 7.48
N HIS A 20 3.41 5.68 7.05
CA HIS A 20 2.26 5.22 6.26
C HIS A 20 1.99 3.73 6.50
N ILE A 21 0.86 3.25 5.99
CA ILE A 21 0.59 1.82 5.84
C ILE A 21 0.70 1.51 4.36
N LEU A 22 1.49 0.50 3.99
CA LEU A 22 1.64 0.05 2.61
C LEU A 22 0.83 -1.24 2.41
N VAL A 23 -0.06 -1.22 1.42
CA VAL A 23 -0.89 -2.36 1.05
C VAL A 23 -0.48 -2.85 -0.33
N LYS A 24 -0.01 -4.09 -0.43
CA LYS A 24 0.40 -4.73 -1.69
C LYS A 24 -0.56 -5.85 -2.04
N PHE A 25 -0.91 -5.94 -3.33
CA PHE A 25 -1.80 -6.97 -3.86
C PHE A 25 -1.02 -7.89 -4.81
N LYS A 26 -1.16 -9.20 -4.64
CA LYS A 26 -0.62 -10.22 -5.55
C LYS A 26 -1.74 -11.10 -6.08
N VAL A 27 -1.75 -11.33 -7.40
CA VAL A 27 -2.69 -12.25 -8.06
C VAL A 27 -2.34 -13.70 -7.70
N LYS A 28 -3.30 -14.47 -7.18
CA LYS A 28 -3.15 -15.92 -6.86
C LYS A 28 -4.06 -16.83 -7.67
N GLY A 29 -4.83 -16.26 -8.59
CA GLY A 29 -5.83 -16.95 -9.41
C GLY A 29 -6.89 -15.95 -9.86
N ASN A 30 -7.82 -16.37 -10.72
CA ASN A 30 -8.77 -15.48 -11.39
C ASN A 30 -9.53 -14.59 -10.39
N ASN A 31 -10.03 -15.17 -9.29
CA ASN A 31 -10.80 -14.47 -8.26
C ASN A 31 -10.13 -14.50 -6.87
N LYS A 32 -8.80 -14.70 -6.82
CA LYS A 32 -8.06 -14.77 -5.56
C LYS A 32 -6.89 -13.80 -5.55
N ARG A 33 -6.73 -13.08 -4.44
CA ARG A 33 -5.61 -12.18 -4.19
C ARG A 33 -4.94 -12.55 -2.86
N GLU A 34 -3.63 -12.40 -2.82
CA GLU A 34 -2.87 -12.32 -1.57
C GLU A 34 -2.67 -10.83 -1.28
N VAL A 35 -2.96 -10.42 -0.05
CA VAL A 35 -2.82 -9.03 0.40
C VAL A 35 -1.75 -9.01 1.47
N MET A 36 -0.72 -8.19 1.27
CA MET A 36 0.30 -7.91 2.27
C MET A 36 0.09 -6.51 2.83
N VAL A 37 0.20 -6.36 4.14
CA VAL A 37 0.09 -5.09 4.84
C VAL A 37 1.37 -4.87 5.63
N GLU A 38 2.04 -3.76 5.36
CA GLU A 38 3.25 -3.31 6.06
C GLU A 38 2.92 -1.99 6.76
N ASP A 39 3.25 -1.89 8.06
CA ASP A 39 2.95 -0.72 8.88
C ASP A 39 4.26 0.01 9.23
N PHE A 40 4.38 1.26 8.79
CA PHE A 40 5.54 2.12 9.02
C PHE A 40 5.22 3.27 9.99
N ARG A 41 4.17 3.15 10.80
CA ARG A 41 3.76 4.21 11.72
C ARG A 41 4.55 4.21 13.04
N ASP A 42 5.19 3.10 13.36
CA ASP A 42 6.00 2.91 14.57
C ASP A 42 7.37 3.60 14.47
#